data_AF-A0A4Y7TJA7-F1
#
_entry.id   AF-A0A4Y7TJA7-F1
#
_cell.length_a   1.000
_cell.length_b   1.000
_cell.length_c   1.000
_cell.angle_alpha   90.00
_cell.angle_beta   90.00
_cell.angle_gamma   90.00
#
_symmetry.space_group_name_H-M   'P 1'
#
loop_
_entity.id
_entity.type
_entity.pdbx_description
1 polymer ?
#
loop_
_entity_poly.entity_id
_entity_poly.type
_entity_poly.pdbx_seq_one_letter_code
_entity_poly.pdbx_strand_id
1 'polypeptide(L)'
;MLVNKASQEWLLPFAYHSIVFATAQKLVGFHRTHDVPDEQLSQRLSLIHNLYIGAGPEHWPTRGDLLYSNDAWPMTVLCRIFWMCNNLQSLTLLHLDQNKWQRLEYAIPASLRRLVLGPIHGPFHVSHLTKRPQLEHFTSVDSFMRDDEVVDAVAFPSLKTFRRMSNSLTNGVASFCTDQVECISSSSRLERYEIVVCEAGSSSGPVIASIESIIQQITDDPRIGVSSIGSRWEDAIYDEYCDRRRQYFGALLHVTLVGYIQPEHRCVNRIGNASGHLAWGHNQALRLGDPIPTVNHHLRIQPHHRPSLPRLPVHFRQGPELVWPLPDNLPCRTRPTRSGGASLGSRGLRQMGRRGKRVFRRSLL
;
A
#
# COMPACT_ATOMS: atom_id res chain seq x y z
N MET A 1 26.95 19.84 -12.83
CA MET A 1 26.00 19.64 -13.94
C MET A 1 24.75 20.46 -13.62
N LEU A 2 24.58 21.64 -14.20
CA LEU A 2 23.42 22.50 -13.97
C LEU A 2 22.24 21.95 -14.76
N VAL A 3 21.41 21.14 -14.12
CA VAL A 3 20.11 20.75 -14.67
C VAL A 3 19.25 22.02 -14.68
N ASN A 4 18.73 22.42 -15.85
CA ASN A 4 17.82 23.58 -15.98
C ASN A 4 16.63 23.41 -15.02
N LYS A 5 16.19 24.50 -14.37
CA LYS A 5 15.02 24.55 -13.47
C LYS A 5 13.79 23.85 -14.07
N ALA A 6 13.53 24.03 -15.36
CA ALA A 6 12.41 23.36 -16.04
C ALA A 6 12.54 21.83 -16.02
N SER A 7 13.74 21.30 -16.25
CA SER A 7 14.00 19.86 -16.16
C SER A 7 13.89 19.36 -14.72
N GLN A 8 14.29 20.17 -13.73
CA GLN A 8 14.12 19.81 -12.31
C GLN A 8 12.64 19.72 -11.94
N GLU A 9 11.83 20.71 -12.30
CA GLU A 9 10.39 20.74 -12.05
C GLU A 9 9.67 19.56 -12.72
N TRP A 10 10.07 19.23 -13.95
CA TRP A 10 9.53 18.06 -14.66
C TRP A 10 9.85 16.73 -13.97
N LEU A 11 11.02 16.64 -13.31
CA LEU A 11 11.44 15.43 -12.59
C LEU A 11 10.84 15.31 -11.18
N LEU A 12 10.30 16.40 -10.60
CA LEU A 12 9.79 16.38 -9.22
C LEU A 12 8.72 15.30 -8.97
N PRO A 13 7.69 15.12 -9.82
CA PRO A 13 6.71 14.05 -9.61
C PRO A 13 7.35 12.66 -9.58
N PHE A 14 8.38 12.42 -10.40
CA PHE A 14 9.09 11.14 -10.41
C PHE A 14 9.91 10.90 -9.14
N ALA A 15 10.52 11.97 -8.61
CA ALA A 15 11.33 11.91 -7.40
C ALA A 15 10.49 11.76 -6.13
N TYR A 16 9.31 12.39 -6.08
CA TYR A 16 8.49 12.46 -4.87
C TYR A 16 7.30 11.49 -4.84
N HIS A 17 6.85 10.93 -5.97
CA HIS A 17 5.65 10.08 -5.99
C HIS A 17 5.72 8.89 -5.02
N SER A 18 6.85 8.16 -5.04
CA SER A 18 7.07 6.97 -4.21
C SER A 18 8.35 7.14 -3.38
N ILE A 19 8.23 7.15 -2.05
CA ILE A 19 9.37 7.36 -1.14
C ILE A 19 9.52 6.14 -0.19
N VAL A 20 10.79 5.75 0.03
CA VAL A 20 11.17 4.71 0.99
C VAL A 20 11.98 5.32 2.13
N PHE A 21 11.59 5.02 3.36
CA PHE A 21 12.33 5.35 4.58
C PHE A 21 12.75 4.08 5.31
N ALA A 22 14.00 3.67 5.09
CA ALA A 22 14.58 2.50 5.74
C ALA A 22 15.15 2.78 7.16
N THR A 23 15.38 4.06 7.50
CA THR A 23 15.99 4.47 8.77
C THR A 23 15.34 5.73 9.36
N ALA A 24 15.44 5.89 10.68
CA ALA A 24 14.99 7.07 11.41
C ALA A 24 15.77 8.31 10.96
N GLN A 25 17.07 8.18 10.69
CA GLN A 25 17.87 9.30 10.18
C GLN A 25 17.35 9.80 8.82
N LYS A 26 16.94 8.90 7.92
CA LYS A 26 16.33 9.30 6.63
C LYS A 26 15.00 10.03 6.85
N LEU A 27 14.17 9.59 7.80
CA LEU A 27 12.93 10.30 8.18
C LEU A 27 13.21 11.70 8.72
N VAL A 28 14.12 11.83 9.69
CA VAL A 28 14.46 13.10 10.33
C VAL A 28 15.10 14.06 9.33
N GLY A 29 16.04 13.57 8.51
CA GLY A 29 16.67 14.35 7.45
C GLY A 29 15.66 14.83 6.42
N PHE A 30 14.77 13.94 5.97
CA PHE A 30 13.70 14.31 5.05
C PHE A 30 12.79 15.38 5.64
N HIS A 31 12.32 15.21 6.87
CA HIS A 31 11.52 16.22 7.55
C HIS A 31 12.25 17.56 7.66
N ARG A 32 13.51 17.58 8.11
CA ARG A 32 14.30 18.80 8.24
C ARG A 32 14.44 19.57 6.92
N THR A 33 14.51 18.87 5.79
CA THR A 33 14.62 19.50 4.47
C THR A 33 13.30 20.11 3.97
N HIS A 34 12.15 19.61 4.44
CA HIS A 34 10.83 20.01 3.93
C HIS A 34 9.96 20.78 4.93
N ASP A 35 10.29 20.71 6.22
CA ASP A 35 9.72 21.52 7.30
C ASP A 35 10.48 22.85 7.39
N VAL A 36 10.40 23.63 6.31
CA VAL A 36 10.98 24.96 6.20
C VAL A 36 9.86 25.97 5.90
N PRO A 37 10.02 27.25 6.28
CA PRO A 37 9.02 28.28 5.98
C PRO A 37 8.76 28.53 4.47
N ASP A 38 9.54 27.90 3.59
CA ASP A 38 9.35 27.97 2.15
C ASP A 38 8.20 27.06 1.70
N GLU A 39 7.07 27.70 1.40
CA GLU A 39 5.85 27.03 0.92
C GLU A 39 6.11 26.14 -0.31
N GLN A 40 7.05 26.49 -1.19
CA GLN A 40 7.31 25.70 -2.39
C GLN A 40 7.90 24.34 -2.05
N LEU A 41 8.76 24.26 -1.04
CA LEU A 41 9.37 23.00 -0.60
C LEU A 41 8.36 22.12 0.13
N SER A 42 7.51 22.71 0.99
CA SER A 42 6.46 21.98 1.67
C SER A 42 5.38 21.47 0.70
N GLN A 43 5.06 22.23 -0.36
CA GLN A 43 4.13 21.80 -1.41
C GLN A 43 4.61 20.55 -2.15
N ARG A 44 5.92 20.27 -2.23
CA ARG A 44 6.43 19.04 -2.87
C ARG A 44 5.94 17.77 -2.16
N LEU A 45 5.61 17.84 -0.88
CA LEU A 45 5.08 16.70 -0.12
C LEU A 45 3.68 16.28 -0.59
N SER A 46 2.93 17.17 -1.25
CA SER A 46 1.67 16.81 -1.88
C SER A 46 1.87 15.94 -3.13
N LEU A 47 3.09 15.81 -3.64
CA LEU A 47 3.40 14.89 -4.73
C LEU A 47 3.57 13.45 -4.24
N ILE A 48 3.68 13.22 -2.94
CA ILE A 48 3.86 11.89 -2.37
C ILE A 48 2.53 11.15 -2.33
N HIS A 49 2.46 10.03 -3.06
CA HIS A 49 1.28 9.18 -3.14
C HIS A 49 1.52 7.79 -2.54
N ASN A 50 2.77 7.35 -2.49
CA ASN A 50 3.13 6.01 -2.02
C ASN A 50 4.33 6.09 -1.06
N LEU A 51 4.12 5.69 0.19
CA LEU A 51 5.11 5.80 1.25
C LEU A 51 5.39 4.43 1.86
N TYR A 52 6.66 4.05 1.90
CA TYR A 52 7.14 2.83 2.53
C TYR A 52 8.07 3.18 3.68
N ILE A 53 7.75 2.74 4.88
CA ILE A 53 8.54 2.97 6.10
C ILE A 53 8.88 1.64 6.73
N GLY A 54 10.17 1.32 6.78
CA GLY A 54 10.68 0.02 7.19
C GLY A 54 11.86 -0.42 6.32
N ALA A 55 12.57 -1.46 6.74
CA ALA A 55 13.71 -1.99 6.00
C ALA A 55 13.26 -2.80 4.78
N GLY A 56 13.49 -2.28 3.57
CA GLY A 56 13.32 -3.04 2.33
C GLY A 56 14.39 -4.14 2.16
N PRO A 57 14.21 -5.08 1.22
CA PRO A 57 15.08 -6.25 1.00
C PRO A 57 16.57 -5.91 0.85
N GLU A 58 16.85 -4.77 0.23
CA GLU A 58 18.20 -4.23 -0.02
C GLU A 58 19.01 -3.99 1.27
N HIS A 59 18.35 -3.85 2.42
CA HIS A 59 18.97 -3.55 3.71
C HIS A 59 19.12 -4.79 4.61
N TRP A 60 18.94 -5.99 4.07
CA TRP A 60 19.00 -7.27 4.80
C TRP A 60 20.39 -7.93 4.74
N PRO A 61 21.42 -7.24 5.23
CA PRO A 61 21.91 -7.72 6.53
C PRO A 61 21.96 -6.64 7.61
N THR A 62 22.00 -5.36 7.25
CA THR A 62 22.27 -4.26 8.17
C THR A 62 21.04 -3.70 8.88
N ARG A 63 19.85 -4.32 8.68
CA ARG A 63 18.56 -4.06 9.35
C ARG A 63 18.52 -2.64 9.93
N GLY A 64 18.03 -1.67 9.15
CA GLY A 64 17.96 -0.26 9.56
C GLY A 64 17.39 -0.07 10.98
N ASP A 65 17.64 1.08 11.59
CA ASP A 65 17.30 1.35 13.00
C ASP A 65 15.78 1.37 13.31
N LEU A 66 14.91 1.32 12.31
CA LEU A 66 13.45 1.19 12.47
C LEU A 66 13.03 -0.27 12.72
N LEU A 67 13.48 -0.82 13.85
CA LEU A 67 13.13 -2.17 14.28
C LEU A 67 11.99 -2.17 15.32
N TYR A 68 11.34 -3.33 15.44
CA TYR A 68 10.30 -3.54 16.45
C TYR A 68 10.86 -3.35 17.85
N SER A 69 10.10 -2.67 18.71
CA SER A 69 10.51 -2.25 20.06
C SER A 69 11.76 -1.38 20.15
N ASN A 70 12.24 -0.81 19.05
CA ASN A 70 13.29 0.20 19.11
C ASN A 70 12.69 1.58 19.47
N ASP A 71 13.44 2.37 20.25
CA ASP A 71 13.11 3.74 20.59
C ASP A 71 13.53 4.78 19.55
N ALA A 72 14.24 4.35 18.51
CA ALA A 72 14.65 5.19 17.40
C ALA A 72 13.49 5.78 16.57
N TRP A 73 12.27 5.25 16.68
CA TRP A 73 11.10 5.72 15.92
C TRP A 73 10.77 7.19 16.23
N PRO A 74 10.95 8.12 15.25
CA PRO A 74 10.76 9.54 15.49
C PRO A 74 9.27 9.91 15.32
N MET A 75 8.44 9.53 16.30
CA MET A 75 6.97 9.60 16.21
C MET A 75 6.45 10.99 15.82
N THR A 76 6.98 12.05 16.43
CA THR A 76 6.58 13.43 16.11
C THR A 76 6.87 13.80 14.66
N VAL A 77 8.00 13.33 14.13
CA VAL A 77 8.40 13.56 12.73
C VAL A 77 7.46 12.80 11.79
N LEU A 78 7.11 11.56 12.11
CA LEU A 78 6.14 10.79 11.33
C LEU A 78 4.77 11.47 11.26
N CYS A 79 4.24 11.93 12.41
CA CYS A 79 2.98 12.67 12.43
C CYS A 79 3.02 13.89 11.51
N ARG A 80 4.13 14.65 11.55
CA ARG A 80 4.32 15.84 10.70
C ARG A 80 4.38 15.47 9.22
N ILE A 81 5.14 14.44 8.85
CA ILE A 81 5.21 13.95 7.47
C ILE A 81 3.81 13.54 6.99
N PHE A 82 3.06 12.74 7.76
CA PHE A 82 1.72 12.31 7.37
C PHE A 82 0.72 13.47 7.23
N TRP A 83 0.87 14.51 8.05
CA TRP A 83 0.06 15.73 7.91
C TRP A 83 0.38 16.55 6.65
N MET A 84 1.62 16.53 6.18
CA MET A 84 2.00 17.26 4.98
C MET A 84 1.72 16.47 3.69
N CYS A 85 1.73 15.14 3.75
CA CYS A 85 1.44 14.25 2.62
C CYS A 85 -0.08 14.12 2.37
N ASN A 86 -0.75 15.22 2.01
CA ASN A 86 -2.22 15.27 1.86
C ASN A 86 -2.78 14.42 0.72
N ASN A 87 -1.94 13.98 -0.23
CA ASN A 87 -2.32 13.12 -1.35
C ASN A 87 -1.82 11.68 -1.18
N LEU A 88 -1.37 11.29 0.01
CA LEU A 88 -0.88 9.94 0.28
C LEU A 88 -2.01 8.91 0.07
N GLN A 89 -1.84 8.00 -0.88
CA GLN A 89 -2.81 6.96 -1.23
C GLN A 89 -2.42 5.59 -0.68
N SER A 90 -1.12 5.31 -0.55
CA SER A 90 -0.59 4.02 -0.10
C SER A 90 0.44 4.24 1.00
N LEU A 91 0.22 3.61 2.16
CA LEU A 91 1.13 3.63 3.29
C LEU A 91 1.49 2.20 3.68
N THR A 92 2.79 1.90 3.66
CA THR A 92 3.36 0.70 4.26
C THR A 92 4.18 1.13 5.47
N LEU A 93 3.82 0.61 6.64
CA LEU A 93 4.50 0.91 7.89
C LEU A 93 4.86 -0.39 8.59
N LEU A 94 6.15 -0.71 8.55
CA LEU A 94 6.66 -1.97 9.04
C LEU A 94 7.46 -1.84 10.34
N HIS A 95 7.39 -2.87 11.18
CA HIS A 95 8.15 -2.98 12.44
C HIS A 95 7.92 -1.83 13.44
N LEU A 96 6.80 -1.10 13.33
CA LEU A 96 6.42 -0.14 14.35
C LEU A 96 6.05 -0.90 15.64
N ASP A 97 6.55 -0.45 16.79
CA ASP A 97 6.15 -1.01 18.08
C ASP A 97 4.63 -0.91 18.27
N GLN A 98 4.01 -1.99 18.75
CA GLN A 98 2.56 -2.10 18.93
C GLN A 98 1.94 -0.98 19.78
N ASN A 99 2.70 -0.40 20.71
CA ASN A 99 2.21 0.68 21.58
C ASN A 99 2.33 2.06 20.93
N LYS A 100 3.01 2.16 19.78
CA LYS A 100 3.26 3.42 19.08
C LYS A 100 2.21 3.70 18.00
N TRP A 101 1.49 2.70 17.51
CA TRP A 101 0.49 2.85 16.45
C TRP A 101 -0.62 3.87 16.81
N GLN A 102 -1.20 3.76 18.00
CA GLN A 102 -2.27 4.66 18.47
C GLN A 102 -1.88 6.15 18.41
N ARG A 103 -0.58 6.45 18.49
CA ARG A 103 -0.06 7.82 18.40
C ARG A 103 0.00 8.35 16.96
N LEU A 104 -0.21 7.51 15.95
CA LEU A 104 -0.20 7.89 14.53
C LEU A 104 -1.60 7.92 13.91
N GLU A 105 -2.58 7.25 14.53
CA GLU A 105 -3.95 7.12 13.99
C GLU A 105 -4.56 8.46 13.57
N TYR A 106 -4.35 9.51 14.37
CA TYR A 106 -4.88 10.84 14.08
C TYR A 106 -4.18 11.57 12.94
N ALA A 107 -2.95 11.16 12.61
CA ALA A 107 -2.13 11.78 11.59
C ALA A 107 -2.42 11.23 10.19
N ILE A 108 -2.92 9.99 10.11
CA ILE A 108 -3.24 9.29 8.86
C ILE A 108 -4.12 10.17 7.96
N PRO A 109 -3.71 10.47 6.72
CA PRO A 109 -4.42 11.37 5.83
C PRO A 109 -5.71 10.75 5.26
N ALA A 110 -6.72 11.58 4.98
CA ALA A 110 -8.01 11.16 4.43
C ALA A 110 -7.91 10.58 3.01
N SER A 111 -6.85 10.92 2.28
CA SER A 111 -6.56 10.41 0.93
C SER A 111 -6.14 8.94 0.90
N LEU A 112 -5.84 8.34 2.06
CA LEU A 112 -5.30 6.99 2.14
C LEU A 112 -6.32 5.96 1.63
N ARG A 113 -5.87 5.10 0.71
CA ARG A 113 -6.66 4.01 0.13
C ARG A 113 -6.09 2.62 0.42
N ARG A 114 -4.78 2.54 0.68
CA ARG A 114 -4.08 1.28 0.94
C ARG A 114 -3.22 1.41 2.18
N LEU A 115 -3.38 0.48 3.12
CA LEU A 115 -2.62 0.43 4.35
C LEU A 115 -2.02 -0.96 4.53
N VAL A 116 -0.72 -1.01 4.78
CA VAL A 116 0.00 -2.23 5.17
C VAL A 116 0.66 -1.99 6.52
N LEU A 117 0.32 -2.82 7.50
CA LEU A 117 0.88 -2.80 8.85
C LEU A 117 1.47 -4.16 9.22
N GLY A 118 2.60 -4.16 9.94
CA GLY A 118 3.18 -5.35 10.55
C GLY A 118 4.70 -5.42 10.43
N PRO A 119 5.38 -6.45 10.95
CA PRO A 119 4.84 -7.45 11.85
C PRO A 119 4.49 -6.81 13.20
N ILE A 120 3.59 -7.48 13.94
CA ILE A 120 3.19 -7.14 15.31
C ILE A 120 2.76 -5.66 15.47
N HIS A 121 1.77 -5.21 14.70
CA HIS A 121 1.36 -3.79 14.72
C HIS A 121 0.49 -3.37 15.94
N GLY A 122 0.06 -4.32 16.78
CA GLY A 122 -0.77 -4.06 17.95
C GLY A 122 -2.27 -4.02 17.66
N PRO A 123 -3.10 -3.56 18.61
CA PRO A 123 -4.52 -3.39 18.38
C PRO A 123 -4.79 -2.32 17.32
N PHE A 124 -5.53 -2.68 16.27
CA PHE A 124 -5.91 -1.78 15.19
C PHE A 124 -7.39 -1.88 14.85
N HIS A 125 -8.09 -0.76 14.98
CA HIS A 125 -9.45 -0.58 14.49
C HIS A 125 -9.41 0.47 13.37
N VAL A 126 -9.83 0.08 12.17
CA VAL A 126 -9.93 0.98 11.01
C VAL A 126 -10.88 2.13 11.31
N SER A 127 -11.94 1.89 12.08
CA SER A 127 -12.89 2.92 12.50
C SER A 127 -12.29 4.01 13.41
N HIS A 128 -11.14 3.77 14.05
CA HIS A 128 -10.46 4.77 14.88
C HIS A 128 -9.68 5.81 14.07
N LEU A 129 -9.51 5.61 12.75
CA LEU A 129 -8.85 6.58 11.89
C LEU A 129 -9.66 7.89 11.80
N THR A 130 -9.23 8.91 12.54
CA THR A 130 -10.02 10.14 12.79
C THR A 130 -10.37 10.91 11.52
N LYS A 131 -9.50 10.91 10.51
CA LYS A 131 -9.73 11.58 9.22
C LYS A 131 -10.62 10.78 8.26
N ARG A 132 -11.10 9.60 8.66
CA ARG A 132 -12.02 8.74 7.92
C ARG A 132 -11.59 8.50 6.46
N PRO A 133 -10.39 7.95 6.24
CA PRO A 133 -9.93 7.65 4.89
C PRO A 133 -10.89 6.67 4.19
N GLN A 134 -10.98 6.79 2.87
CA GLN A 134 -11.67 5.82 2.01
C GLN A 134 -10.75 4.61 1.80
N LEU A 135 -10.45 3.90 2.88
CA LEU A 135 -9.53 2.77 2.86
C LEU A 135 -10.16 1.62 2.07
N GLU A 136 -9.56 1.27 0.94
CA GLU A 136 -10.02 0.22 0.02
C GLU A 136 -9.29 -1.11 0.28
N HIS A 137 -8.03 -1.05 0.70
CA HIS A 137 -7.20 -2.24 0.92
C HIS A 137 -6.47 -2.14 2.25
N PHE A 138 -6.59 -3.20 3.06
CA PHE A 138 -5.85 -3.32 4.30
C PHE A 138 -5.10 -4.65 4.32
N THR A 139 -3.79 -4.60 4.54
CA THR A 139 -2.95 -5.78 4.76
C THR A 139 -2.40 -5.76 6.18
N SER A 140 -2.70 -6.80 6.94
CA SER A 140 -2.10 -7.08 8.24
C SER A 140 -1.10 -8.22 8.09
N VAL A 141 0.16 -7.91 8.38
CA VAL A 141 1.29 -8.80 8.18
C VAL A 141 1.75 -9.34 9.52
N ASP A 142 1.89 -10.66 9.63
CA ASP A 142 2.49 -11.40 10.74
C ASP A 142 2.12 -10.81 12.11
N SER A 143 0.82 -10.55 12.28
CA SER A 143 0.24 -9.89 13.44
C SER A 143 -0.99 -10.67 13.88
N PHE A 144 -1.08 -10.89 15.18
CA PHE A 144 -2.31 -11.32 15.81
C PHE A 144 -3.30 -10.14 15.82
N MET A 145 -4.55 -10.39 15.44
CA MET A 145 -5.65 -9.43 15.54
C MET A 145 -6.78 -10.12 16.28
N ARG A 146 -7.39 -9.42 17.24
CA ARG A 146 -8.56 -9.91 17.97
C ARG A 146 -9.80 -9.91 17.06
N ASP A 147 -10.83 -10.64 17.48
CA ASP A 147 -12.06 -10.79 16.69
C ASP A 147 -12.77 -9.45 16.45
N ASP A 148 -12.76 -8.56 17.44
CA ASP A 148 -13.34 -7.21 17.31
C ASP A 148 -12.60 -6.32 16.31
N GLU A 149 -11.27 -6.48 16.19
CA GLU A 149 -10.46 -5.78 15.19
C GLU A 149 -10.74 -6.29 13.78
N VAL A 150 -10.90 -7.61 13.64
CA VAL A 150 -11.20 -8.23 12.34
C VAL A 150 -12.61 -7.89 11.87
N VAL A 151 -13.60 -7.95 12.78
CA VAL A 151 -14.97 -7.51 12.50
C VAL A 151 -15.00 -6.03 12.10
N ASP A 152 -14.28 -5.17 12.81
CA ASP A 152 -14.18 -3.74 12.47
C ASP A 152 -13.61 -3.51 11.07
N ALA A 153 -12.52 -4.21 10.73
CA ALA A 153 -11.93 -4.13 9.39
C ALA A 153 -12.89 -4.63 8.31
N VAL A 154 -13.48 -5.80 8.49
CA VAL A 154 -14.39 -6.43 7.51
C VAL A 154 -15.66 -5.62 7.30
N ALA A 155 -16.23 -5.05 8.37
CA ALA A 155 -17.41 -4.20 8.32
C ALA A 155 -17.13 -2.76 7.83
N PHE A 156 -15.86 -2.40 7.60
CA PHE A 156 -15.51 -1.04 7.22
C PHE A 156 -16.08 -0.67 5.83
N PRO A 157 -16.88 0.42 5.69
CA PRO A 157 -17.73 0.62 4.52
C PRO A 157 -17.02 0.75 3.17
N SER A 158 -15.79 1.27 3.15
CA SER A 158 -15.02 1.44 1.90
C SER A 158 -14.07 0.30 1.62
N LEU A 159 -13.88 -0.64 2.57
CA LEU A 159 -12.89 -1.70 2.44
C LEU A 159 -13.37 -2.75 1.46
N LYS A 160 -12.57 -3.00 0.43
CA LYS A 160 -12.83 -3.99 -0.62
C LYS A 160 -11.99 -5.24 -0.42
N THR A 161 -10.74 -5.07 0.03
CA THR A 161 -9.82 -6.17 0.26
C THR A 161 -9.24 -6.11 1.65
N PHE A 162 -9.45 -7.17 2.42
CA PHE A 162 -8.77 -7.41 3.68
C PHE A 162 -7.82 -8.59 3.48
N ARG A 163 -6.53 -8.39 3.76
CA ARG A 163 -5.49 -9.40 3.54
C ARG A 163 -4.73 -9.66 4.82
N ARG A 164 -4.57 -10.94 5.16
CA ARG A 164 -3.73 -11.44 6.25
C ARG A 164 -2.57 -12.23 5.67
N MET A 165 -1.34 -11.81 5.98
CA MET A 165 -0.14 -12.41 5.40
C MET A 165 0.81 -12.90 6.51
N SER A 166 1.39 -14.09 6.39
CA SER A 166 2.28 -14.69 7.42
C SER A 166 3.45 -15.43 6.79
N ASN A 167 4.64 -15.34 7.40
CA ASN A 167 5.86 -16.07 6.98
C ASN A 167 5.93 -17.52 7.48
N SER A 168 5.01 -17.93 8.37
CA SER A 168 5.07 -19.24 9.00
C SER A 168 3.71 -19.88 9.16
N LEU A 169 3.72 -21.19 8.90
CA LEU A 169 2.64 -22.14 9.10
C LEU A 169 2.66 -22.77 10.50
N THR A 170 3.78 -22.63 11.23
CA THR A 170 3.95 -23.20 12.57
C THR A 170 3.46 -22.29 13.70
N ASN A 171 3.08 -21.05 13.37
CA ASN A 171 2.56 -20.10 14.33
C ASN A 171 1.05 -19.98 14.14
N GLY A 172 0.30 -19.99 15.26
CA GLY A 172 -1.17 -19.98 15.28
C GLY A 172 -1.85 -18.84 14.50
N VAL A 173 -1.11 -17.89 13.90
CA VAL A 173 -1.66 -16.83 13.04
C VAL A 173 -2.50 -17.39 11.91
N ALA A 174 -2.06 -18.44 11.20
CA ALA A 174 -2.86 -19.04 10.12
C ALA A 174 -4.16 -19.66 10.66
N SER A 175 -4.11 -20.38 11.79
CA SER A 175 -5.32 -20.92 12.44
C SER A 175 -6.23 -19.82 12.99
N PHE A 176 -5.67 -18.73 13.53
CA PHE A 176 -6.47 -17.58 13.98
C PHE A 176 -7.18 -16.91 12.80
N CYS A 177 -6.51 -16.80 11.64
CA CYS A 177 -7.14 -16.28 10.43
C CYS A 177 -8.32 -17.17 9.98
N THR A 178 -8.19 -18.50 10.06
CA THR A 178 -9.28 -19.42 9.69
C THR A 178 -10.45 -19.34 10.65
N ASP A 179 -10.20 -19.21 11.96
CA ASP A 179 -11.27 -19.13 12.97
C ASP A 179 -12.11 -17.86 12.83
N GLN A 180 -11.56 -16.82 12.19
CA GLN A 180 -12.20 -15.51 12.05
C GLN A 180 -12.96 -15.34 10.72
N VAL A 181 -12.98 -16.33 9.82
CA VAL A 181 -13.55 -16.14 8.47
C VAL A 181 -15.06 -15.90 8.43
N GLU A 182 -15.81 -16.40 9.42
CA GLU A 182 -17.27 -16.22 9.49
C GLU A 182 -17.70 -14.76 9.55
N CYS A 183 -16.83 -13.87 10.05
CA CYS A 183 -17.11 -12.45 10.15
C CYS A 183 -17.36 -11.80 8.77
N ILE A 184 -16.93 -12.42 7.67
CA ILE A 184 -17.13 -11.90 6.31
C ILE A 184 -18.62 -11.70 5.97
N SER A 185 -19.49 -12.50 6.57
CA SER A 185 -20.95 -12.39 6.43
C SER A 185 -21.50 -11.04 6.91
N SER A 186 -20.79 -10.36 7.81
CA SER A 186 -21.16 -9.03 8.30
C SER A 186 -20.91 -7.91 7.28
N SER A 187 -20.12 -8.16 6.23
CA SER A 187 -19.78 -7.16 5.22
C SER A 187 -20.58 -7.33 3.94
N SER A 188 -21.21 -6.24 3.50
CA SER A 188 -21.84 -6.13 2.18
C SER A 188 -20.92 -5.54 1.11
N ARG A 189 -19.74 -5.03 1.51
CA ARG A 189 -18.84 -4.26 0.64
C ARG A 189 -17.51 -4.95 0.39
N LEU A 190 -17.07 -5.80 1.30
CA LEU A 190 -15.85 -6.57 1.13
C LEU A 190 -15.99 -7.50 -0.07
N GLU A 191 -15.06 -7.38 -1.00
CA GLU A 191 -14.98 -8.16 -2.23
C GLU A 191 -14.04 -9.37 -2.06
N ARG A 192 -12.99 -9.22 -1.23
CA ARG A 192 -12.00 -10.28 -0.98
C ARG A 192 -11.50 -10.28 0.47
N TYR A 193 -11.47 -11.48 1.06
CA TYR A 193 -10.71 -11.78 2.27
C TYR A 193 -9.58 -12.76 1.92
N GLU A 194 -8.35 -12.28 1.92
CA GLU A 194 -7.18 -13.03 1.46
C GLU A 194 -6.34 -13.53 2.64
N ILE A 195 -6.10 -14.84 2.69
CA ILE A 195 -5.12 -15.47 3.59
C ILE A 195 -3.92 -15.87 2.73
N VAL A 196 -2.79 -15.23 2.98
CA VAL A 196 -1.58 -15.37 2.18
C VAL A 196 -0.47 -16.00 3.03
N VAL A 197 -0.01 -17.16 2.59
CA VAL A 197 1.12 -17.87 3.19
C VAL A 197 2.39 -17.51 2.42
N CYS A 198 3.30 -16.80 3.06
CA CYS A 198 4.61 -16.48 2.52
C CYS A 198 5.62 -17.52 3.01
N GLU A 199 6.28 -18.21 2.10
CA GLU A 199 7.32 -19.17 2.44
C GLU A 199 8.44 -19.06 1.43
N ALA A 200 9.64 -18.69 1.91
CA ALA A 200 10.84 -18.76 1.11
C ALA A 200 11.34 -20.20 1.07
N GLY A 201 10.95 -20.95 0.03
CA GLY A 201 11.39 -22.33 -0.17
C GLY A 201 10.24 -23.32 -0.34
N SER A 202 10.19 -24.33 0.52
CA SER A 202 9.40 -25.58 0.48
C SER A 202 7.93 -25.45 0.02
N SER A 203 7.34 -26.60 -0.32
CA SER A 203 5.96 -26.71 -0.82
C SER A 203 4.93 -26.30 0.25
N SER A 204 4.41 -25.08 0.16
CA SER A 204 3.26 -24.57 0.93
C SER A 204 1.93 -25.29 0.63
N GLY A 205 1.89 -26.13 -0.42
CA GLY A 205 0.70 -26.83 -0.91
C GLY A 205 -0.09 -27.62 0.15
N PRO A 206 0.53 -28.50 0.96
CA PRO A 206 -0.21 -29.24 1.99
C PRO A 206 -0.90 -28.34 3.01
N VAL A 207 -0.32 -27.18 3.30
CA VAL A 207 -0.88 -26.29 4.31
C VAL A 207 -1.94 -25.37 3.75
N ILE A 208 -1.77 -24.90 2.51
CA ILE A 208 -2.88 -24.24 1.79
C ILE A 208 -4.08 -25.17 1.74
N ALA A 209 -3.89 -26.44 1.35
CA ALA A 209 -4.97 -27.42 1.30
C ALA A 209 -5.61 -27.66 2.68
N SER A 210 -4.81 -27.67 3.75
CA SER A 210 -5.34 -27.77 5.12
C SER A 210 -6.17 -26.54 5.52
N ILE A 211 -5.70 -25.33 5.20
CA ILE A 211 -6.41 -24.07 5.48
C ILE A 211 -7.72 -24.02 4.68
N GLU A 212 -7.67 -24.34 3.39
CA GLU A 212 -8.85 -24.42 2.52
C GLU A 212 -9.86 -25.43 3.04
N SER A 213 -9.41 -26.62 3.49
CA SER A 213 -10.29 -27.63 4.08
C SER A 213 -10.97 -27.14 5.36
N ILE A 214 -10.25 -26.41 6.23
CA ILE A 214 -10.84 -25.82 7.44
C ILE A 214 -11.86 -24.74 7.07
N ILE A 215 -11.52 -23.86 6.12
CA ILE A 215 -12.43 -22.80 5.66
C ILE A 215 -13.72 -23.41 5.08
N GLN A 216 -13.62 -24.43 4.24
CA GLN A 216 -14.78 -25.13 3.67
C GLN A 216 -15.67 -25.80 4.73
N GLN A 217 -15.12 -26.16 5.89
CA GLN A 217 -15.93 -26.68 7.00
C GLN A 217 -16.68 -25.58 7.75
N ILE A 218 -16.21 -24.34 7.67
CA ILE A 218 -16.74 -23.18 8.40
C ILE A 218 -17.71 -22.39 7.51
N THR A 219 -17.37 -22.17 6.24
CA THR A 219 -18.12 -21.30 5.34
C THR A 219 -17.88 -21.63 3.87
N ASP A 220 -18.93 -21.41 3.07
CA ASP A 220 -18.89 -21.53 1.59
C ASP A 220 -18.77 -20.14 0.91
N ASP A 221 -18.39 -19.09 1.63
CA ASP A 221 -18.33 -17.74 1.07
C ASP A 221 -17.22 -17.60 0.00
N PRO A 222 -17.57 -17.30 -1.27
CA PRO A 222 -16.61 -17.30 -2.38
C PRO A 222 -15.62 -16.13 -2.33
N ARG A 223 -15.80 -15.18 -1.42
CA ARG A 223 -14.92 -14.02 -1.26
C ARG A 223 -13.65 -14.36 -0.50
N ILE A 224 -13.59 -15.51 0.17
CA ILE A 224 -12.41 -15.96 0.91
C ILE A 224 -11.45 -16.67 -0.04
N GLY A 225 -10.21 -16.19 -0.12
CA GLY A 225 -9.16 -16.77 -0.94
C GLY A 225 -7.95 -17.16 -0.10
N VAL A 226 -7.42 -18.35 -0.35
CA VAL A 226 -6.13 -18.80 0.21
C VAL A 226 -5.12 -18.85 -0.92
N SER A 227 -3.90 -18.38 -0.66
CA SER A 227 -2.83 -18.40 -1.63
C SER A 227 -1.48 -18.51 -0.95
N SER A 228 -0.47 -18.89 -1.71
CA SER A 228 0.92 -18.80 -1.27
C SER A 228 1.76 -17.94 -2.18
N ILE A 229 2.78 -17.34 -1.56
CA ILE A 229 3.83 -16.60 -2.25
C ILE A 229 5.15 -17.30 -1.90
N GLY A 230 5.90 -17.68 -2.94
CA GLY A 230 7.21 -18.37 -2.81
C GLY A 230 8.36 -17.46 -2.38
N SER A 231 8.08 -16.37 -1.68
CA SER A 231 9.03 -15.42 -1.14
C SER A 231 8.62 -15.04 0.28
N ARG A 232 9.50 -14.32 0.98
CA ARG A 232 9.16 -13.78 2.29
C ARG A 232 8.15 -12.65 2.11
N TRP A 233 7.31 -12.45 3.12
CA TRP A 233 6.30 -11.41 3.11
C TRP A 233 6.93 -10.01 2.92
N GLU A 234 8.15 -9.81 3.44
CA GLU A 234 8.92 -8.57 3.29
C GLU A 234 9.17 -8.24 1.82
N ASP A 235 9.62 -9.25 1.07
CA ASP A 235 9.95 -9.14 -0.35
C ASP A 235 8.67 -8.90 -1.14
N ALA A 236 7.60 -9.65 -0.86
CA ALA A 236 6.30 -9.49 -1.52
C ALA A 236 5.72 -8.06 -1.36
N ILE A 237 5.76 -7.51 -0.14
CA ILE A 237 5.26 -6.15 0.12
C ILE A 237 6.13 -5.08 -0.56
N TYR A 238 7.46 -5.29 -0.60
CA TYR A 238 8.34 -4.37 -1.29
C TYR A 238 8.17 -4.42 -2.82
N ASP A 239 7.97 -5.61 -3.37
CA ASP A 239 7.68 -5.81 -4.79
C ASP A 239 6.38 -5.12 -5.18
N GLU A 240 5.32 -5.24 -4.38
CA GLU A 240 4.06 -4.51 -4.58
C GLU A 240 4.25 -2.99 -4.54
N TYR A 241 5.10 -2.49 -3.63
CA TYR A 241 5.46 -1.08 -3.59
C TYR A 241 6.18 -0.65 -4.89
N CYS A 242 7.11 -1.47 -5.39
CA CYS A 242 7.83 -1.23 -6.62
C CYS A 242 6.93 -1.30 -7.86
N ASP A 243 5.98 -2.25 -7.90
CA ASP A 243 4.96 -2.37 -8.94
C ASP A 243 4.13 -1.09 -9.03
N ARG A 244 3.65 -0.56 -7.90
CA ARG A 244 2.91 0.71 -7.85
C ARG A 244 3.72 1.87 -8.41
N ARG A 245 5.01 1.94 -8.05
CA ARG A 245 5.93 2.96 -8.59
C ARG A 245 6.10 2.81 -10.11
N ARG A 246 6.28 1.58 -10.61
CA ARG A 246 6.42 1.28 -12.04
C ARG A 246 5.15 1.62 -12.83
N GLN A 247 3.98 1.31 -12.29
CA GLN A 247 2.69 1.65 -12.90
C GLN A 247 2.52 3.16 -13.08
N TYR A 248 2.85 3.95 -12.04
CA TYR A 248 2.81 5.41 -12.13
C TYR A 248 3.75 5.95 -13.22
N PHE A 249 5.00 5.48 -13.26
CA PHE A 249 5.95 5.90 -14.30
C PHE A 249 5.50 5.50 -15.70
N GLY A 250 4.95 4.29 -15.86
CA GLY A 250 4.39 3.83 -17.13
C GLY A 250 3.24 4.72 -17.62
N ALA A 251 2.31 5.06 -16.73
CA ALA A 251 1.18 5.93 -17.05
C ALA A 251 1.64 7.36 -17.45
N LEU A 252 2.58 7.93 -16.71
CA LEU A 252 3.06 9.28 -16.95
C LEU A 252 3.90 9.39 -18.25
N LEU A 253 4.73 8.39 -18.52
CA LEU A 253 5.49 8.31 -19.78
C LEU A 253 4.55 8.13 -20.98
N HIS A 254 3.50 7.32 -20.85
CA HIS A 254 2.50 7.15 -21.90
C HIS A 254 1.80 8.47 -22.22
N VAL A 255 1.36 9.23 -21.21
CA VAL A 255 0.74 10.55 -21.40
C VAL A 255 1.71 11.52 -22.10
N THR A 256 2.99 11.52 -21.70
CA THR A 256 3.99 12.41 -22.28
C THR A 256 4.29 12.06 -23.75
N LEU A 257 4.44 10.78 -24.07
CA LEU A 257 4.73 10.33 -25.43
C LEU A 257 3.53 10.54 -26.38
N VAL A 258 2.31 10.25 -25.93
CA VAL A 258 1.10 10.51 -26.72
C VAL A 258 0.89 12.01 -26.93
N GLY A 259 1.19 12.84 -25.93
CA GLY A 259 1.15 14.30 -26.05
C GLY A 259 2.20 14.86 -27.03
N TYR A 260 3.38 14.23 -27.11
CA TYR A 260 4.47 14.67 -27.99
C TYR A 260 4.33 14.17 -29.45
N ILE A 261 3.55 13.11 -29.68
CA ILE A 261 3.30 12.54 -31.02
C ILE A 261 2.07 13.19 -31.71
N GLN A 262 1.34 14.09 -31.02
CA GLN A 262 0.33 14.95 -31.66
C GLN A 262 0.75 16.43 -31.82
N PRO A 263 1.91 16.77 -32.43
CA PRO A 263 2.08 18.11 -32.96
C PRO A 263 1.49 18.14 -34.39
N GLU A 264 0.49 19.00 -34.58
CA GLU A 264 0.26 19.69 -35.87
C GLU A 264 -0.35 18.92 -37.07
N HIS A 265 -1.49 18.26 -36.91
CA HIS A 265 -2.38 17.96 -38.07
C HIS A 265 -3.80 18.55 -37.95
N ARG A 266 -3.94 19.71 -37.27
CA ARG A 266 -5.16 20.54 -37.31
C ARG A 266 -4.87 21.98 -37.74
N CYS A 267 -4.17 22.13 -38.86
CA CYS A 267 -4.29 23.30 -39.72
C CYS A 267 -4.80 22.85 -41.08
N VAL A 268 -6.08 22.45 -41.16
CA VAL A 268 -6.76 22.23 -42.44
C VAL A 268 -7.74 23.37 -42.65
N ASN A 269 -7.31 24.29 -43.52
CA ASN A 269 -8.09 25.15 -44.42
C ASN A 269 -9.39 25.76 -43.89
N ARG A 270 -9.29 26.99 -43.40
CA ARG A 270 -10.37 27.97 -43.46
C ARG A 270 -10.07 28.96 -44.60
N ILE A 271 -10.16 28.48 -45.84
CA ILE A 271 -10.35 29.36 -47.00
C ILE A 271 -11.86 29.44 -47.20
N GLY A 272 -12.39 30.65 -47.05
CA GLY A 272 -13.81 30.92 -47.15
C GLY A 272 -14.34 30.66 -48.54
N ASN A 273 -15.55 30.11 -48.59
CA ASN A 273 -16.50 30.41 -49.64
C ASN A 273 -17.78 30.89 -48.96
N ALA A 274 -18.02 32.18 -49.10
CA ALA A 274 -19.31 32.79 -48.93
C ALA A 274 -20.17 32.47 -50.16
N SER A 275 -21.42 32.04 -49.95
CA SER A 275 -22.63 32.45 -50.68
C SER A 275 -23.67 31.32 -50.73
N GLY A 276 -24.92 31.66 -50.42
CA GLY A 276 -26.08 31.06 -51.09
C GLY A 276 -27.11 30.29 -50.25
N HIS A 277 -28.08 31.05 -49.73
CA HIS A 277 -29.54 30.79 -49.75
C HIS A 277 -30.21 29.47 -49.30
N LEU A 278 -31.21 29.67 -48.40
CA LEU A 278 -32.60 29.12 -48.36
C LEU A 278 -32.76 27.58 -48.35
N ALA A 279 -33.58 26.93 -47.53
CA ALA A 279 -34.97 27.21 -47.20
C ALA A 279 -35.49 26.32 -46.04
N TRP A 280 -36.69 26.66 -45.59
CA TRP A 280 -37.58 26.03 -44.61
C TRP A 280 -38.09 24.62 -44.95
N GLY A 281 -38.62 23.91 -43.93
CA GLY A 281 -39.74 22.95 -44.04
C GLY A 281 -39.55 21.67 -43.20
N HIS A 282 -40.09 21.60 -41.97
CA HIS A 282 -41.35 20.92 -41.58
C HIS A 282 -41.37 19.37 -41.62
N ASN A 283 -41.57 18.81 -40.42
CA ASN A 283 -42.39 17.64 -40.03
C ASN A 283 -42.64 16.49 -41.03
N GLN A 284 -42.35 15.25 -40.62
CA GLN A 284 -43.40 14.24 -40.40
C GLN A 284 -42.88 12.96 -39.73
N ALA A 285 -43.68 12.46 -38.79
CA ALA A 285 -43.65 11.10 -38.26
C ALA A 285 -44.60 10.21 -39.07
N LEU A 286 -44.33 8.89 -39.13
CA LEU A 286 -45.23 7.72 -39.29
C LEU A 286 -44.33 6.48 -39.53
N ARG A 287 -44.22 5.53 -38.58
CA ARG A 287 -45.01 4.30 -38.35
C ARG A 287 -44.78 3.14 -39.34
N LEU A 288 -44.36 2.01 -38.73
CA LEU A 288 -44.76 0.60 -38.94
C LEU A 288 -44.44 -0.12 -40.27
N GLY A 289 -43.85 -1.31 -40.15
CA GLY A 289 -44.11 -2.43 -41.07
C GLY A 289 -42.96 -3.39 -41.34
N ASP A 290 -42.96 -4.51 -40.60
CA ASP A 290 -42.63 -5.88 -41.06
C ASP A 290 -41.19 -6.44 -41.09
N PRO A 291 -41.05 -7.79 -40.94
CA PRO A 291 -39.93 -8.43 -40.29
C PRO A 291 -38.91 -9.03 -41.27
N ILE A 292 -37.66 -9.19 -40.82
CA ILE A 292 -36.56 -9.80 -41.59
C ILE A 292 -36.06 -11.06 -40.84
N PRO A 293 -35.76 -12.17 -41.56
CA PRO A 293 -35.77 -13.52 -41.01
C PRO A 293 -34.50 -13.89 -40.22
N THR A 294 -34.69 -14.83 -39.30
CA THR A 294 -33.67 -15.62 -38.61
C THR A 294 -32.74 -16.34 -39.59
N VAL A 295 -31.44 -16.04 -39.51
CA VAL A 295 -30.36 -16.84 -40.10
C VAL A 295 -29.56 -17.47 -38.98
N ASN A 296 -29.62 -18.80 -38.91
CA ASN A 296 -28.76 -19.64 -38.08
C ASN A 296 -27.34 -19.66 -38.67
N HIS A 297 -26.35 -19.18 -37.91
CA HIS A 297 -24.94 -19.50 -38.17
C HIS A 297 -24.32 -20.15 -36.93
N HIS A 298 -24.14 -21.46 -37.02
CA HIS A 298 -23.12 -22.18 -36.25
C HIS A 298 -21.74 -21.72 -36.72
N LEU A 299 -21.05 -20.94 -35.89
CA LEU A 299 -19.63 -20.64 -36.06
C LEU A 299 -18.81 -21.34 -34.98
N ARG A 300 -18.09 -22.36 -35.45
CA ARG A 300 -17.09 -23.16 -34.77
C ARG A 300 -15.82 -22.32 -34.64
N ILE A 301 -15.49 -21.88 -33.43
CA ILE A 301 -14.26 -21.11 -33.16
C ILE A 301 -13.08 -22.09 -33.06
N GLN A 302 -12.17 -22.05 -34.03
CA GLN A 302 -10.83 -22.61 -33.90
C GLN A 302 -9.89 -21.56 -33.27
N PRO A 303 -8.91 -21.97 -32.44
CA PRO A 303 -8.01 -21.05 -31.77
C PRO A 303 -6.92 -20.56 -32.75
N HIS A 304 -6.88 -19.25 -33.00
CA HIS A 304 -5.78 -18.62 -33.71
C HIS A 304 -4.53 -18.52 -32.81
N HIS A 305 -3.42 -19.00 -33.35
CA HIS A 305 -2.06 -18.77 -32.88
C HIS A 305 -1.80 -17.27 -32.62
N ARG A 306 -1.34 -16.93 -31.41
CA ARG A 306 -0.77 -15.61 -31.10
C ARG A 306 0.60 -15.47 -31.79
N PRO A 307 0.89 -14.38 -32.50
CA PRO A 307 2.25 -14.07 -32.92
C PRO A 307 3.07 -13.63 -31.71
N SER A 308 4.25 -14.23 -31.58
CA SER A 308 5.29 -13.87 -30.63
C SER A 308 5.83 -12.47 -30.91
N LEU A 309 5.66 -11.54 -29.96
CA LEU A 309 6.32 -10.24 -29.97
C LEU A 309 7.82 -10.37 -29.67
N PRO A 310 8.69 -9.54 -30.26
CA PRO A 310 10.13 -9.61 -30.05
C PRO A 310 10.47 -9.17 -28.62
N ARG A 311 11.28 -9.98 -27.93
CA ARG A 311 11.89 -9.65 -26.63
C ARG A 311 12.91 -8.53 -26.84
N LEU A 312 12.63 -7.34 -26.31
CA LEU A 312 13.64 -6.30 -26.16
C LEU A 312 14.54 -6.63 -24.95
N PRO A 313 15.88 -6.52 -25.06
CA PRO A 313 16.77 -6.72 -23.93
C PRO A 313 16.76 -5.44 -23.07
N VAL A 314 16.03 -5.49 -21.96
CA VAL A 314 16.01 -4.39 -20.98
C VAL A 314 17.05 -4.66 -19.91
N HIS A 315 18.31 -4.29 -20.17
CA HIS A 315 19.28 -4.03 -19.12
C HIS A 315 19.09 -2.58 -18.64
N PHE A 316 18.12 -2.34 -17.76
CA PHE A 316 18.16 -1.15 -16.91
C PHE A 316 19.20 -1.39 -15.81
N ARG A 317 20.44 -0.95 -16.05
CA ARG A 317 21.36 -0.68 -14.93
C ARG A 317 20.68 0.37 -14.05
N GLN A 318 20.50 0.05 -12.77
CA GLN A 318 20.15 1.02 -11.74
C GLN A 318 21.10 2.21 -11.86
N GLY A 319 20.55 3.38 -12.16
CA GLY A 319 21.29 4.63 -12.11
C GLY A 319 21.73 4.93 -10.68
N PRO A 320 22.80 5.73 -10.50
CA PRO A 320 23.30 6.07 -9.17
C PRO A 320 22.20 6.77 -8.35
N GLU A 321 22.13 6.44 -7.06
CA GLU A 321 21.36 7.21 -6.08
C GLU A 321 21.66 8.71 -6.31
N LEU A 322 20.60 9.49 -6.57
CA LEU A 322 20.68 10.95 -6.52
C LEU A 322 20.89 11.33 -5.04
N VAL A 323 22.16 11.29 -4.63
CA VAL A 323 22.63 11.85 -3.37
C VAL A 323 22.55 13.36 -3.53
N TRP A 324 21.53 13.96 -2.92
CA TRP A 324 21.48 15.39 -2.73
C TRP A 324 22.66 15.79 -1.81
N PRO A 325 23.45 16.82 -2.16
CA PRO A 325 24.51 17.27 -1.28
C PRO A 325 23.89 17.79 0.02
N LEU A 326 24.11 17.08 1.12
CA LEU A 326 23.88 17.58 2.46
C LEU A 326 24.89 18.73 2.70
N PRO A 327 24.48 19.87 3.28
CA PRO A 327 25.45 20.88 3.69
C PRO A 327 26.28 20.34 4.86
N ASP A 328 27.60 20.32 4.67
CA ASP A 328 28.60 19.94 5.67
C ASP A 328 28.54 20.81 6.93
N ASN A 329 28.54 20.12 8.07
CA ASN A 329 29.17 20.47 9.35
C ASN A 329 29.08 21.93 9.87
N LEU A 330 28.16 22.15 10.81
CA LEU A 330 28.34 23.14 11.87
C LEU A 330 28.72 22.41 13.18
N PRO A 331 29.77 22.86 13.91
CA PRO A 331 30.25 22.15 15.09
C PRO A 331 29.33 22.36 16.30
N CYS A 332 28.75 21.27 16.79
CA CYS A 332 28.07 21.24 18.08
C CYS A 332 29.10 21.36 19.22
N ARG A 333 28.99 22.45 19.99
CA ARG A 333 29.67 22.62 21.29
C ARG A 333 29.20 21.56 22.27
N THR A 334 30.10 20.71 22.73
CA THR A 334 29.90 19.82 23.87
C THR A 334 30.10 20.59 25.18
N ARG A 335 29.12 20.51 26.08
CA ARG A 335 29.29 20.82 27.52
C ARG A 335 29.47 19.48 28.27
N PRO A 336 30.40 19.38 29.22
CA PRO A 336 30.59 18.16 29.99
C PRO A 336 29.54 18.05 31.10
N THR A 337 28.83 16.92 31.15
CA THR A 337 28.02 16.51 32.31
C THR A 337 28.87 15.67 33.26
N ARG A 338 28.87 16.14 34.51
CA ARG A 338 29.48 15.55 35.70
C ARG A 338 28.93 14.15 35.96
N SER A 339 29.84 13.19 36.16
CA SER A 339 29.58 11.86 36.70
C SER A 339 29.34 11.96 38.21
N GLY A 340 28.24 11.36 38.67
CA GLY A 340 27.96 11.10 40.08
C GLY A 340 27.39 9.69 40.17
N GLY A 341 28.22 8.76 40.63
CA GLY A 341 27.82 7.38 40.86
C GLY A 341 27.08 7.21 42.19
N ALA A 342 26.19 6.22 42.23
CA ALA A 342 25.84 5.52 43.45
C ALA A 342 25.41 4.09 43.09
N SER A 343 26.10 3.13 43.70
CA SER A 343 25.80 1.71 43.69
C SER A 343 24.71 1.36 44.70
N LEU A 344 24.31 0.07 44.69
CA LEU A 344 23.44 -0.69 45.61
C LEU A 344 22.07 -1.00 44.95
N GLY A 345 21.57 -2.22 44.93
CA GLY A 345 21.95 -3.43 45.65
C GLY A 345 21.17 -4.64 45.11
N SER A 346 21.71 -5.82 45.35
CA SER A 346 21.17 -7.12 44.94
C SER A 346 19.89 -7.51 45.70
N ARG A 347 19.05 -8.34 45.08
CA ARG A 347 18.34 -9.54 45.61
C ARG A 347 16.90 -9.63 45.12
N GLY A 348 16.49 -10.85 44.75
CA GLY A 348 15.09 -11.26 44.86
C GLY A 348 14.56 -12.18 43.75
N LEU A 349 14.97 -13.45 43.77
CA LEU A 349 14.16 -14.55 43.24
C LEU A 349 12.74 -14.49 43.84
N ARG A 350 11.70 -14.68 43.00
CA ARG A 350 10.48 -15.40 43.39
C ARG A 350 9.72 -15.92 42.16
N GLN A 351 9.63 -17.25 42.12
CA GLN A 351 8.63 -18.02 41.39
C GLN A 351 7.21 -17.68 41.86
N MET A 352 6.25 -17.68 40.93
CA MET A 352 4.86 -18.13 41.02
C MET A 352 4.16 -17.62 39.74
N GLY A 353 3.23 -18.31 39.07
CA GLY A 353 2.53 -19.55 39.31
C GLY A 353 1.47 -19.66 38.19
N ARG A 354 1.29 -20.88 37.66
CA ARG A 354 0.27 -21.21 36.65
C ARG A 354 -1.14 -20.97 37.19
N ARG A 355 -1.97 -20.21 36.47
CA ARG A 355 -3.45 -20.25 36.43
C ARG A 355 -3.85 -19.66 35.07
N GLY A 356 -4.77 -20.15 34.26
CA GLY A 356 -5.84 -21.14 34.37
C GLY A 356 -6.87 -20.69 33.32
N LYS A 357 -7.02 -21.43 32.23
CA LYS A 357 -7.98 -21.14 31.15
C LYS A 357 -9.40 -21.19 31.72
N ARG A 358 -10.20 -20.13 31.54
CA ARG A 358 -11.67 -20.18 31.67
C ARG A 358 -12.30 -20.08 30.30
N VAL A 359 -13.04 -21.14 29.98
CA VAL A 359 -13.97 -21.24 28.86
C VAL A 359 -15.25 -20.50 29.25
N PHE A 360 -15.65 -19.49 28.48
CA PHE A 360 -16.98 -18.90 28.57
C PHE A 360 -17.87 -19.57 27.52
N ARG A 361 -18.75 -20.49 27.95
CA ARG A 361 -19.94 -20.88 27.18
C ARG A 361 -21.06 -19.92 27.56
N ARG A 362 -21.58 -19.17 26.59
CA ARG A 362 -22.87 -18.49 26.71
C ARG A 362 -23.91 -19.33 25.99
N SER A 363 -24.83 -19.88 26.77
CA SER A 363 -26.10 -20.42 26.30
C SER A 363 -27.07 -19.25 26.11
N LEU A 364 -27.71 -19.17 24.93
CA LEU A 364 -28.87 -18.33 24.69
C LEU A 364 -30.11 -19.23 24.71
N LEU A 365 -31.05 -18.86 25.57
CA LEU A 365 -32.49 -19.07 25.40
C LEU A 365 -33.05 -17.80 24.76
#